data_AF-A0A497H0V6-F1
#
_entry.id   AF-A0A497H0V6-F1
#
_cell.length_a   1.000
_cell.length_b   1.000
_cell.length_c   1.000
_cell.angle_alpha   90.00
_cell.angle_beta   90.00
_cell.angle_gamma   90.00
#
_symmetry.space_group_name_H-M   'P 1'
#
loop_
_entity.id
_entity.type
_entity.pdbx_description
1 polymer ?
#
loop_
_entity_poly.entity_id
_entity_poly.type
_entity_poly.pdbx_seq_one_letter_code
_entity_poly.pdbx_strand_id
1 'polypeptide(L)'
;MTFTLCKWNTIVGTVTIGGQPAAGYKLEAVRKDTLEVVDTDVTTAAGVFALENFSEDVGGYKINLYSPSDTLISTKDDIDVSGHCGATGVLTYTDGVWTLTGF
;
A
#
# COMPACT_ATOMS: atom_id res chain seq x y z
N MET A 1 2.73 -34.56 3.00
CA MET A 1 3.28 -33.26 2.57
C MET A 1 2.13 -32.27 2.64
N THR A 2 2.14 -31.38 3.62
CA THR A 2 1.12 -30.34 3.77
C THR A 2 1.66 -29.12 3.05
N PHE A 3 1.00 -28.68 1.98
CA PHE A 3 1.31 -27.41 1.33
C PHE A 3 0.41 -26.36 1.98
N THR A 4 0.99 -25.47 2.78
CA THR A 4 0.27 -24.28 3.23
C THR A 4 0.36 -23.26 2.11
N LEU A 5 -0.75 -23.00 1.44
CA LEU A 5 -0.85 -21.86 0.54
C LEU A 5 -1.05 -20.63 1.42
N CYS A 6 0.01 -19.84 1.63
CA CYS A 6 -0.13 -18.52 2.22
C CYS A 6 -1.00 -17.67 1.29
N LYS A 7 -2.10 -17.11 1.80
CA LYS A 7 -2.85 -16.10 1.05
C LYS A 7 -2.06 -14.81 1.04
N TRP A 8 -2.10 -14.10 -0.08
CA TRP A 8 -1.52 -12.76 -0.19
C TRP A 8 -2.10 -11.84 0.89
N ASN A 9 -1.24 -10.98 1.45
CA ASN A 9 -1.65 -9.94 2.36
C ASN A 9 -2.23 -8.75 1.57
N THR A 10 -3.06 -7.96 2.23
CA THR A 10 -3.73 -6.78 1.67
C THR A 10 -3.38 -5.55 2.50
N ILE A 11 -3.23 -4.39 1.87
CA ILE A 11 -3.13 -3.10 2.54
C ILE A 11 -4.30 -2.24 2.07
N VAL A 12 -5.18 -1.91 3.00
CA VAL A 12 -6.29 -0.98 2.77
C VAL A 12 -5.99 0.35 3.45
N GLY A 13 -6.61 1.43 3.00
CA GLY A 13 -6.26 2.71 3.56
C GLY A 13 -7.03 3.91 3.05
N THR A 14 -6.59 5.08 3.52
CA THR A 14 -7.13 6.37 3.13
C THR A 14 -6.04 7.38 2.85
N VAL A 15 -6.26 8.24 1.86
CA VAL A 15 -5.44 9.41 1.57
C VAL A 15 -6.25 10.67 1.86
N THR A 16 -5.69 11.56 2.68
CA THR A 16 -6.27 12.86 3.06
C THR A 16 -5.25 13.97 2.78
N ILE A 17 -5.68 15.03 2.11
CA ILE A 17 -4.87 16.20 1.75
C ILE A 17 -5.67 17.48 2.04
N GLY A 18 -5.05 18.43 2.73
CA GLY A 18 -5.71 19.63 3.23
C GLY A 18 -6.86 19.31 4.18
N GLY A 19 -6.76 18.22 4.95
CA GLY A 19 -7.84 17.74 5.81
C GLY A 19 -9.09 17.23 5.07
N GLN A 20 -9.02 16.98 3.75
CA GLN A 20 -10.12 16.43 2.95
C GLN A 20 -9.72 15.10 2.31
N PRO A 21 -10.66 14.16 2.13
CA PRO A 21 -10.38 12.93 1.38
C PRO A 21 -9.88 13.25 -0.04
N ALA A 22 -8.77 12.63 -0.41
CA ALA A 22 -8.08 12.89 -1.66
C ALA A 22 -8.51 11.86 -2.71
N ALA A 23 -9.30 12.27 -3.70
CA ALA A 23 -9.81 11.39 -4.75
C ALA A 23 -8.94 11.43 -6.02
N GLY A 24 -8.85 10.32 -6.74
CA GLY A 24 -8.09 10.23 -8.00
C GLY A 24 -6.56 10.17 -7.85
N TYR A 25 -6.05 10.00 -6.63
CA TYR A 25 -4.63 9.79 -6.37
C TYR A 25 -4.29 8.34 -6.63
N LYS A 26 -3.20 8.10 -7.35
CA LYS A 26 -2.73 6.76 -7.70
C LYS A 26 -1.74 6.27 -6.65
N LEU A 27 -1.86 5.01 -6.25
CA LEU A 27 -0.90 4.30 -5.43
C LEU A 27 -0.26 3.18 -6.24
N GLU A 28 1.04 2.97 -6.02
CA GLU A 28 1.77 1.84 -6.59
C GLU A 28 2.49 1.08 -5.47
N ALA A 29 2.16 -0.20 -5.31
CA ALA A 29 2.90 -1.11 -4.43
C ALA A 29 4.09 -1.68 -5.21
N VAL A 30 5.29 -1.47 -4.70
CA VAL A 30 6.54 -1.82 -5.38
C VAL A 30 7.40 -2.68 -4.47
N ARG A 31 7.90 -3.80 -4.99
CA ARG A 31 8.88 -4.63 -4.29
C ARG A 31 10.20 -3.88 -4.16
N LYS A 32 10.83 -3.93 -2.99
CA LYS A 32 12.11 -3.22 -2.77
C LYS A 32 13.30 -3.87 -3.46
N ASP A 33 13.29 -5.18 -3.60
CA ASP A 33 14.38 -5.97 -4.17
C ASP A 33 14.41 -5.93 -5.70
N THR A 34 13.26 -6.11 -6.35
CA THR A 34 13.15 -6.17 -7.82
C THR A 34 12.70 -4.86 -8.45
N LEU A 35 12.16 -3.92 -7.66
CA LEU A 35 11.49 -2.70 -8.13
C LEU A 35 10.26 -2.97 -9.02
N GLU A 36 9.75 -4.19 -8.99
CA GLU A 36 8.53 -4.57 -9.69
C GLU A 36 7.31 -3.94 -9.01
N VAL A 37 6.43 -3.33 -9.81
CA VAL A 37 5.11 -2.90 -9.38
C VAL A 37 4.22 -4.15 -9.31
N VAL A 38 3.78 -4.52 -8.10
CA VAL A 38 2.97 -5.73 -7.87
C VAL A 38 1.48 -5.43 -7.85
N ASP A 39 1.11 -4.19 -7.53
CA ASP A 39 -0.25 -3.74 -7.57
C ASP A 39 -0.34 -2.22 -7.66
N THR A 40 -1.47 -1.74 -8.16
CA THR A 40 -1.77 -0.33 -8.31
C THR A 40 -3.24 -0.09 -8.02
N ASP A 41 -3.54 1.02 -7.34
CA ASP A 41 -4.92 1.43 -7.11
C ASP A 41 -5.08 2.95 -7.24
N VAL A 42 -6.31 3.40 -7.42
CA VAL A 42 -6.67 4.82 -7.47
C VAL A 42 -7.71 5.11 -6.41
N THR A 43 -7.42 6.07 -5.54
CA THR A 43 -8.31 6.45 -4.44
C THR A 43 -9.69 6.86 -4.92
N THR A 44 -10.72 6.32 -4.26
CA THR A 44 -12.13 6.69 -4.49
C THR A 44 -12.44 8.14 -4.08
N ALA A 45 -13.68 8.59 -4.30
CA ALA A 45 -14.16 9.89 -3.81
C ALA A 45 -14.04 10.07 -2.28
N ALA A 46 -14.03 8.96 -1.52
CA ALA A 46 -13.82 8.95 -0.07
C ALA A 46 -12.34 8.85 0.32
N GLY A 47 -11.41 8.97 -0.64
CA GLY A 47 -9.97 8.83 -0.42
C GLY A 47 -9.51 7.41 -0.11
N VAL A 48 -10.39 6.41 -0.26
CA VAL A 48 -10.11 5.01 0.10
C VAL A 48 -9.38 4.29 -1.04
N PHE A 49 -8.42 3.45 -0.68
CA PHE A 49 -7.71 2.52 -1.58
C PHE A 49 -7.60 1.11 -0.97
N ALA A 50 -7.32 0.12 -1.82
CA ALA A 50 -6.96 -1.24 -1.44
C ALA A 50 -5.88 -1.78 -2.40
N LEU A 51 -4.73 -2.14 -1.85
CA LEU A 51 -3.62 -2.78 -2.56
C LEU A 51 -3.50 -4.24 -2.10
N GLU A 52 -3.28 -5.14 -3.03
CA GLU A 52 -3.20 -6.58 -2.84
C GLU A 52 -1.81 -7.11 -3.26
N ASN A 53 -1.65 -8.44 -3.25
CA ASN A 53 -0.44 -9.13 -3.75
C ASN A 53 0.85 -8.90 -2.93
N PHE A 54 0.72 -8.63 -1.62
CA PHE A 54 1.85 -8.59 -0.69
C PHE A 54 2.20 -10.01 -0.21
N SER A 55 3.39 -10.50 -0.57
CA SER A 55 3.94 -11.79 -0.12
C SER A 55 4.76 -11.62 1.15
N GLU A 56 4.62 -12.56 2.07
CA GLU A 56 5.51 -12.68 3.24
C GLU A 56 6.97 -13.01 2.88
N ASP A 57 7.20 -13.58 1.69
CA ASP A 57 8.53 -14.01 1.25
C ASP A 57 9.41 -12.87 0.70
N VAL A 58 8.85 -11.67 0.56
CA VAL A 58 9.56 -10.51 0.00
C VAL A 58 10.14 -9.68 1.13
N GLY A 59 11.41 -9.28 1.00
CA GLY A 59 12.17 -8.49 1.98
C GLY A 59 11.70 -7.03 2.17
N GLY A 60 10.44 -6.75 1.86
CA GLY A 60 9.79 -5.46 2.06
C GLY A 60 9.27 -4.82 0.79
N TYR A 61 8.31 -3.92 1.01
CA TYR A 61 7.62 -3.15 -0.02
C TYR A 61 7.81 -1.66 0.23
N LYS A 62 7.61 -0.88 -0.82
CA LYS A 62 7.32 0.55 -0.74
C LYS A 62 6.00 0.85 -1.44
N ILE A 63 5.31 1.87 -0.97
CA ILE A 63 4.12 2.40 -1.63
C ILE A 63 4.40 3.82 -2.08
N ASN A 64 4.29 4.06 -3.37
CA ASN A 64 4.39 5.39 -3.96
C ASN A 64 2.99 5.99 -4.10
N LEU A 65 2.84 7.26 -3.75
CA LEU A 65 1.61 8.03 -3.91
C LEU A 65 1.81 9.13 -4.95
N TYR A 66 0.98 9.11 -5.99
CA TYR A 66 1.00 10.08 -7.07
C TYR A 66 -0.27 10.94 -7.05
N SER A 67 -0.10 12.19 -7.42
CA SER A 67 -1.21 13.11 -7.73
C SER A 67 -2.02 12.61 -8.94
N PRO A 68 -3.24 13.14 -9.15
CA PRO A 68 -4.01 12.88 -10.37
C PRO A 68 -3.30 13.28 -11.69
N SER A 69 -2.27 14.12 -11.61
CA SER A 69 -1.41 14.48 -12.74
C SER A 69 -0.13 13.64 -12.83
N ASP A 70 -0.13 12.44 -12.24
CA ASP A 70 0.98 11.47 -12.23
C ASP A 70 2.31 12.01 -11.64
N THR A 71 2.27 13.09 -10.86
CA THR A 71 3.43 13.58 -10.13
C THR A 71 3.56 12.84 -8.81
N LEU A 72 4.73 12.25 -8.52
CA LEU A 72 5.02 11.60 -7.24
C LEU A 72 4.99 12.63 -6.10
N ILE A 73 4.19 12.36 -5.08
CA ILE A 73 4.00 13.24 -3.92
C ILE A 73 4.79 12.71 -2.72
N SER A 74 4.71 11.41 -2.49
CA SER A 74 5.28 10.78 -1.30
C SER A 74 5.50 9.30 -1.52
N THR A 75 6.43 8.73 -0.75
CA THR A 75 6.68 7.30 -0.69
C THR A 75 6.64 6.85 0.77
N LYS A 76 5.88 5.80 1.05
CA LYS A 76 6.05 5.01 2.28
C LYS A 76 7.01 3.89 1.99
N ASP A 77 8.22 4.01 2.49
CA ASP A 77 9.19 2.92 2.54
C ASP A 77 8.97 2.04 3.77
N ASP A 78 9.58 0.86 3.76
CA ASP A 78 9.65 -0.06 4.91
C ASP A 78 8.28 -0.60 5.32
N ILE A 79 7.55 -1.13 4.35
CA ILE A 79 6.37 -1.97 4.60
C ILE A 79 6.87 -3.41 4.65
N ASP A 80 6.87 -3.98 5.85
CA ASP A 80 7.23 -5.37 6.09
C ASP A 80 5.97 -6.17 6.39
N VAL A 81 5.75 -7.24 5.62
CA VAL A 81 4.63 -8.17 5.78
C VAL A 81 5.12 -9.59 6.10
N SER A 82 6.41 -9.74 6.43
CA SER A 82 7.02 -11.03 6.69
C SER A 82 6.39 -11.73 7.91
N GLY A 83 6.11 -13.03 7.78
CA GLY A 83 5.47 -13.83 8.82
C GLY A 83 3.96 -13.65 8.95
N HIS A 84 3.32 -12.95 8.01
CA HIS A 84 1.87 -12.76 7.95
C HIS A 84 1.28 -13.44 6.72
N CYS A 85 0.17 -14.17 6.90
CA CYS A 85 -0.55 -14.85 5.82
C CYS A 85 -2.02 -14.46 5.79
N GLY A 86 -2.46 -13.87 4.67
CA GLY A 86 -3.83 -13.41 4.49
C GLY A 86 -4.24 -12.30 5.47
N ALA A 87 -3.25 -11.55 5.98
CA ALA A 87 -3.47 -10.43 6.88
C ALA A 87 -3.88 -9.17 6.12
N THR A 88 -4.46 -8.22 6.85
CA THR A 88 -4.81 -6.91 6.34
C THR A 88 -4.15 -5.83 7.18
N GLY A 89 -3.23 -5.09 6.57
CA GLY A 89 -2.68 -3.87 7.15
C GLY A 89 -3.55 -2.66 6.81
N VAL A 90 -3.55 -1.65 7.68
CA VAL A 90 -4.23 -0.37 7.46
C VAL A 90 -3.21 0.74 7.33
N LEU A 91 -3.16 1.38 6.15
CA LEU A 91 -2.21 2.45 5.84
C LEU A 91 -2.95 3.77 5.57
N THR A 92 -2.66 4.79 6.36
CA THR A 92 -3.25 6.12 6.19
C THR A 92 -2.19 7.15 5.80
N TYR A 93 -2.47 7.97 4.78
CA TYR A 93 -1.71 9.17 4.46
C TYR A 93 -2.52 10.41 4.83
N THR A 94 -1.98 11.25 5.70
CA THR A 94 -2.61 12.53 6.07
C THR A 94 -1.57 13.64 5.97
N ASP A 95 -1.77 14.57 5.03
CA ASP A 95 -0.99 15.81 4.92
C ASP A 95 0.54 15.61 4.98
N GLY A 96 1.05 14.60 4.27
CA GLY A 96 2.48 14.30 4.22
C GLY A 96 2.96 13.20 5.16
N VAL A 97 2.10 12.71 6.06
CA VAL A 97 2.46 11.71 7.07
C VAL A 97 1.81 10.38 6.78
N TRP A 98 2.62 9.32 6.75
CA TRP A 98 2.16 7.93 6.67
C TRP A 98 2.05 7.31 8.06
N THR A 99 0.93 6.66 8.33
CA THR A 99 0.75 5.81 9.52
C THR A 99 0.28 4.44 9.08
N LEU A 100 0.99 3.40 9.51
CA LEU A 100 0.69 2.01 9.20
C LEU A 100 0.35 1.29 10.50
N THR A 101 -0.77 0.59 10.52
CA THR A 101 -1.24 -0.16 11.70
C THR A 101 -1.71 -1.55 11.32
N GLY A 102 -1.41 -2.51 12.19
CA GLY A 102 -1.68 -3.93 11.98
C GLY A 102 -0.73 -4.60 11.00
N PHE A 103 -0.59 -5.92 11.18
CA PHE A 103 -0.26 -7.00 10.24
C PHE A 103 -0.54 -8.30 10.99
#